data_AF-A0AAE1H2X5-F1
#
_entry.id   AF-A0AAE1H2X5-F1
#
_cell.length_a   1.000
_cell.length_b   1.000
_cell.length_c   1.000
_cell.angle_alpha   90.00
_cell.angle_beta   90.00
_cell.angle_gamma   90.00
#
_symmetry.space_group_name_H-M   'P 1'
#
loop_
_entity.id
_entity.type
_entity.pdbx_description
1 polymer ?
#
loop_
_entity_poly.entity_id
_entity_poly.type
_entity_poly.pdbx_seq_one_letter_code
_entity_poly.pdbx_strand_id
1 'polypeptide(L)'
;MFNETDIDIQVRFAGGLGEPGSGAGKGGGAGGSIREAGGSMGKREAAFEDEYFYKQQKEQLKKLKSDLADEIGFHEEQIKRHQEAIARHKQRVNDLDKDK
;
A
#
# COMPACT_ATOMS: atom_id res chain seq x y z
N MET A 1 -23.36 -6.83 -15.10
CA MET A 1 -23.18 -7.59 -13.85
C MET A 1 -21.69 -7.83 -13.68
N PHE A 2 -21.00 -6.86 -13.06
CA PHE A 2 -19.62 -7.03 -12.60
C PHE A 2 -19.70 -6.71 -11.11
N ASN A 3 -19.60 -7.75 -10.28
CA ASN A 3 -19.74 -7.61 -8.83
C ASN A 3 -18.49 -6.94 -8.27
N GLU A 4 -18.72 -5.83 -7.58
CA GLU A 4 -17.80 -5.22 -6.62
C GLU A 4 -17.44 -6.28 -5.57
N THR A 5 -16.18 -6.69 -5.53
CA THR A 5 -15.60 -7.32 -4.34
C THR A 5 -15.00 -6.20 -3.50
N ASP A 6 -15.83 -5.58 -2.68
CA ASP A 6 -15.39 -4.75 -1.56
C ASP A 6 -14.62 -5.65 -0.58
N ILE A 7 -13.29 -5.56 -0.61
CA ILE A 7 -12.43 -6.17 0.41
C ILE A 7 -12.33 -5.16 1.56
N ASP A 8 -13.32 -5.20 2.45
CA ASP A 8 -13.29 -4.46 3.72
C ASP A 8 -12.30 -5.13 4.69
N ILE A 9 -11.03 -4.71 4.65
CA ILE A 9 -10.03 -5.07 5.67
C ILE A 9 -10.28 -4.22 6.92
N GLN A 10 -11.13 -4.71 7.83
CA GLN A 10 -11.25 -4.14 9.18
C GLN A 10 -10.00 -4.49 10.02
N VAL A 11 -8.99 -3.62 10.00
CA VAL A 11 -7.88 -3.69 10.95
C VAL A 11 -8.35 -3.13 12.30
N ARG A 12 -8.76 -4.02 13.21
CA ARG A 12 -9.01 -3.66 14.61
C ARG A 12 -7.69 -3.48 15.36
N PHE A 13 -7.22 -2.24 15.47
CA PHE A 13 -6.12 -1.89 16.38
C PHE A 13 -6.67 -1.71 17.81
N ALA A 14 -6.86 -2.82 18.52
CA ALA A 14 -7.04 -2.80 19.97
C ALA A 14 -5.65 -2.70 20.62
N GLY A 15 -5.24 -1.48 20.96
CA GLY A 15 -3.95 -1.24 21.59
C GLY A 15 -3.98 -0.01 22.48
N GLY A 16 -4.15 -0.23 23.79
CA GLY A 16 -4.11 0.76 24.87
C GLY A 16 -3.10 1.92 24.69
N LEU A 17 -3.61 3.11 24.99
CA LEU A 17 -2.93 4.40 25.03
C LEU A 17 -1.83 4.35 26.10
N GLY A 18 -0.59 4.17 25.67
CA GLY A 18 0.58 4.50 26.48
C GLY A 18 0.84 6.00 26.38
N GLU A 19 1.17 6.62 27.50
CA GLU A 19 1.43 8.06 27.60
C GLU A 19 2.64 8.44 26.72
N PRO A 20 2.50 9.41 25.78
CA PRO A 20 3.59 9.83 24.92
C PRO A 20 4.79 10.29 25.74
N GLY A 21 5.94 9.62 25.59
CA GLY A 21 7.17 9.94 26.29
C GLY A 21 7.46 9.12 27.56
N SER A 22 6.73 8.03 27.82
CA SER A 22 7.00 7.13 28.96
C SER A 22 8.10 6.09 28.73
N GLY A 23 8.71 6.03 27.54
CA GLY A 23 9.84 5.10 27.26
C GLY A 23 9.52 3.60 27.33
N ALA A 24 8.30 3.23 27.75
CA ALA A 24 7.86 1.85 27.96
C ALA A 24 6.49 1.63 27.31
N GLY A 25 6.38 1.82 26.01
CA GLY A 25 5.08 1.68 25.33
C GLY A 25 5.14 1.64 23.82
N LYS A 26 5.07 0.43 23.27
CA LYS A 26 4.64 0.05 21.89
C LYS A 26 5.45 0.45 20.67
N GLY A 27 6.55 1.16 20.81
CA GLY A 27 7.47 1.40 19.68
C GLY A 27 8.90 1.39 20.14
N GLY A 28 9.58 0.25 19.99
CA GLY A 28 11.04 0.17 19.91
C GLY A 28 11.79 0.29 21.23
N GLY A 29 12.38 -0.84 21.64
CA GLY A 29 13.64 -1.03 22.37
C GLY A 29 14.08 -0.01 23.41
N ALA A 30 14.51 -0.51 24.56
CA ALA A 30 15.33 0.19 25.55
C ALA A 30 16.58 0.83 24.89
N GLY A 31 16.39 2.01 24.30
CA GLY A 31 17.39 2.73 23.51
C GLY A 31 18.31 3.53 24.41
N GLY A 32 19.12 2.82 25.19
CA GLY A 32 20.26 3.36 25.94
C GLY A 32 19.88 4.32 27.06
N SER A 33 20.75 4.39 28.07
CA SER A 33 20.70 5.26 29.25
C SER A 33 20.56 6.78 28.97
N ILE A 34 20.42 7.20 27.72
CA ILE A 34 20.26 8.59 27.27
C ILE A 34 18.78 8.98 27.15
N ARG A 35 17.88 8.06 26.74
CA ARG A 35 16.43 8.35 26.66
C ARG A 35 15.75 8.38 28.03
N GLU A 36 16.24 7.57 28.97
CA GLU A 36 15.72 7.54 30.34
C GLU A 36 16.22 8.73 31.18
N ALA A 37 17.37 9.32 30.83
CA ALA A 37 17.93 10.52 31.46
C ALA A 37 17.50 11.84 30.76
N GLY A 38 16.78 11.75 29.64
CA GLY A 38 16.48 12.88 28.76
C GLY A 38 15.34 13.76 29.26
N GLY A 39 15.67 14.95 29.79
CA GLY A 39 14.72 16.03 30.05
C GLY A 39 14.01 16.53 28.78
N SER A 40 13.55 17.79 28.77
CA SER A 40 12.81 18.40 27.63
C SER A 40 13.48 18.21 26.25
N MET A 41 14.80 18.05 26.21
CA MET A 41 15.59 17.80 25.01
C MET A 41 15.40 16.38 24.43
N GLY A 42 15.37 15.34 25.27
CA GLY A 42 15.14 13.96 24.81
C GLY A 42 13.71 13.73 24.29
N LYS A 43 12.73 14.43 24.88
CA LYS A 43 11.34 14.44 24.37
C LYS A 43 11.22 15.11 23.00
N ARG A 44 11.99 16.18 22.77
CA ARG A 44 12.01 16.89 21.48
C ARG A 44 12.69 16.06 20.39
N GLU A 45 13.77 15.37 20.72
CA GLU A 45 14.45 14.45 19.79
C GLU A 45 13.57 13.26 19.41
N ALA A 46 12.87 12.64 20.37
CA ALA A 46 11.91 11.57 20.09
C ALA A 46 10.78 12.02 19.13
N ALA A 47 10.24 13.22 19.32
CA ALA A 47 9.19 13.75 18.44
C ALA A 47 9.69 13.98 17.00
N PHE A 48 10.94 14.43 16.82
CA PHE A 48 11.51 14.61 15.48
C PHE A 48 11.80 13.27 14.79
N GLU A 49 12.29 12.29 15.53
CA GLU A 49 12.48 10.94 14.99
C GLU A 49 11.14 10.33 14.56
N ASP A 50 10.10 10.44 15.38
CA ASP A 50 8.76 9.95 15.06
C ASP A 50 8.20 10.63 13.79
N GLU A 51 8.38 11.94 13.64
CA GLU A 51 7.96 12.68 12.44
C GLU A 51 8.72 12.21 11.20
N TYR A 52 10.03 11.97 11.33
CA TYR A 52 10.87 11.47 10.24
C TYR A 52 10.41 10.09 9.76
N PHE A 53 10.21 9.14 10.69
CA PHE A 53 9.75 7.80 10.34
C PHE A 53 8.32 7.81 9.78
N TYR A 54 7.44 8.67 10.29
CA TYR A 54 6.10 8.82 9.75
C TYR A 54 6.12 9.32 8.29
N LYS A 55 6.94 10.34 8.00
CA LYS A 55 7.12 10.85 6.63
C LYS A 55 7.68 9.76 5.71
N GLN A 56 8.69 9.03 6.15
CA GLN A 56 9.30 7.95 5.38
C GLN A 56 8.31 6.82 5.07
N GLN A 57 7.52 6.38 6.05
CA GLN A 57 6.47 5.37 5.84
C GLN A 57 5.40 5.86 4.87
N LYS A 58 4.99 7.13 4.99
CA LYS A 58 4.01 7.74 4.08
C LYS A 58 4.53 7.78 2.64
N GLU A 59 5.81 8.11 2.43
CA GLU A 59 6.45 8.11 1.12
C GLU A 59 6.53 6.70 0.52
N GLN A 60 6.93 5.71 1.31
CA GLN A 60 6.97 4.31 0.88
C GLN A 60 5.58 3.80 0.47
N LEU A 61 4.54 4.11 1.26
CA LEU A 61 3.16 3.75 0.92
C LEU A 61 2.68 4.45 -0.35
N LYS A 62 3.04 5.73 -0.55
CA LYS A 62 2.70 6.45 -1.77
C LYS A 62 3.35 5.81 -2.99
N LYS A 63 4.63 5.45 -2.88
CA LYS A 63 5.37 4.79 -3.96
C LYS A 63 4.74 3.44 -4.30
N LEU A 64 4.48 2.60 -3.30
CA LEU A 64 3.85 1.30 -3.49
C LEU A 64 2.48 1.42 -4.20
N LYS A 65 1.67 2.41 -3.81
CA LYS A 65 0.38 2.66 -4.48
C LYS A 65 0.55 3.07 -5.95
N SER A 66 1.56 3.89 -6.24
CA SER A 66 1.86 4.30 -7.62
C SER A 66 2.30 3.10 -8.46
N ASP A 67 3.25 2.32 -7.95
CA ASP A 67 3.79 1.15 -8.65
C ASP A 67 2.66 0.15 -8.97
N LEU A 68 1.76 -0.11 -8.01
CA LEU A 68 0.59 -0.97 -8.23
C LEU A 68 -0.40 -0.40 -9.25
N ALA A 69 -0.62 0.92 -9.27
CA ALA A 69 -1.49 1.55 -10.26
C ALA A 69 -0.92 1.42 -11.68
N ASP A 70 0.40 1.56 -11.82
CA ASP A 70 1.09 1.37 -13.10
C ASP A 70 1.00 -0.10 -13.58
N GLU A 71 1.17 -1.07 -12.67
CA GLU A 71 1.00 -2.50 -12.95
C GLU A 71 -0.43 -2.83 -13.40
N ILE A 72 -1.44 -2.27 -12.73
CA ILE A 72 -2.85 -2.43 -13.12
C ILE A 72 -3.05 -1.90 -14.54
N GLY A 73 -2.61 -0.67 -14.84
CA GLY A 73 -2.75 -0.08 -16.16
C GLY A 73 -2.06 -0.90 -17.25
N PHE A 74 -0.88 -1.45 -16.96
CA PHE A 74 -0.19 -2.36 -17.87
C PHE A 74 -1.02 -3.61 -18.17
N HIS A 75 -1.59 -4.26 -17.14
CA HIS A 75 -2.41 -5.45 -17.32
C HIS A 75 -3.73 -5.18 -18.04
N GLU A 76 -4.37 -4.04 -17.80
CA GLU A 76 -5.58 -3.62 -18.53
C GLU A 76 -5.32 -3.47 -20.03
N GLU A 77 -4.19 -2.86 -20.41
CA GLU A 77 -3.79 -2.72 -21.82
C GLU A 77 -3.50 -4.08 -22.47
N GLN A 78 -2.87 -5.02 -21.75
CA GLN A 78 -2.67 -6.38 -22.26
C GLN A 78 -4.00 -7.11 -22.47
N ILE A 79 -4.94 -7.01 -21.52
CA ILE A 79 -6.28 -7.59 -21.65
C ILE A 79 -6.97 -7.06 -22.91
N LYS A 80 -6.94 -5.74 -23.11
CA LYS A 80 -7.53 -5.11 -24.31
C LYS A 80 -6.94 -5.68 -25.60
N ARG A 81 -5.61 -5.75 -25.71
CA ARG A 81 -4.92 -6.33 -26.89
C ARG A 81 -5.33 -7.77 -27.16
N HIS A 82 -5.44 -8.58 -26.10
CA HIS A 82 -5.88 -9.96 -26.22
C HIS A 82 -7.35 -10.07 -26.65
N GLN A 83 -8.23 -9.23 -26.12
CA GLN A 83 -9.64 -9.17 -26.53
C GLN A 83 -9.78 -8.80 -28.01
N GLU A 84 -9.01 -7.83 -28.50
CA GLU A 84 -8.99 -7.46 -29.92
C GLU A 84 -8.49 -8.62 -30.80
N ALA A 85 -7.45 -9.33 -30.38
CA ALA A 85 -6.95 -10.50 -31.10
C ALA A 85 -8.00 -11.61 -31.17
N ILE A 86 -8.68 -11.90 -30.06
CA ILE A 86 -9.79 -12.86 -30.01
C ILE A 86 -10.92 -12.43 -30.95
N ALA A 87 -11.28 -11.15 -30.97
CA ALA A 87 -12.31 -10.63 -31.86
C ALA A 87 -11.94 -10.83 -33.34
N ARG A 88 -10.71 -10.52 -33.73
CA ARG A 88 -10.20 -10.76 -35.10
C ARG A 88 -10.26 -12.24 -35.48
N HIS A 89 -9.86 -13.13 -34.57
CA HIS A 89 -9.91 -14.58 -34.84
C HIS A 89 -11.35 -15.10 -34.96
N LYS A 90 -12.27 -14.62 -34.11
CA LYS A 90 -13.70 -14.95 -34.22
C LYS A 90 -14.28 -14.51 -35.55
N GLN A 91 -13.98 -13.29 -35.99
CA GLN A 91 -14.40 -12.82 -37.32
C GLN A 91 -13.86 -13.71 -38.43
N ARG A 92 -12.56 -14.05 -38.39
CA ARG A 92 -11.94 -14.90 -39.40
C ARG A 92 -12.57 -16.28 -39.50
N VAL A 93 -12.92 -16.88 -38.36
CA VAL A 93 -13.65 -18.17 -38.33
C VAL A 93 -15.02 -18.03 -38.97
N ASN A 94 -15.80 -17.00 -38.60
CA ASN A 94 -17.12 -16.76 -39.17
C ASN A 94 -17.09 -16.56 -40.69
N ASP A 95 -16.07 -15.86 -41.22
CA ASP A 95 -15.92 -15.65 -42.66
C ASP A 95 -15.64 -16.97 -43.39
N LEU A 96 -14.77 -17.82 -42.84
CA LEU A 96 -14.47 -19.14 -43.40
C LEU A 96 -15.67 -20.10 -43.37
N ASP A 97 -16.58 -19.94 -42.40
CA ASP A 97 -17.79 -20.75 -42.33
C ASP A 97 -18.88 -20.28 -43.31
N LYS A 98 -18.86 -19.02 -43.77
CA LYS A 98 -19.77 -18.50 -44.80
C LYS A 98 -19.37 -18.89 -46.22
N ASP A 99 -18.08 -19.15 -46.45
CA ASP A 99 -17.53 -19.54 -47.74
C ASP A 99 -17.72 -21.06 -48.06
N LYS A 100 -18.39 -21.81 -47.18
CA LYS A 100 -18.78 -23.21 -47.37
C LYS A 100 -20.23 -23.33 -47.81
#